data_AF-A0A1I7UKP2-F1
#
_entry.id   AF-A0A1I7UKP2-F1
#
_cell.length_a   1.000
_cell.length_b   1.000
_cell.length_c   1.000
_cell.angle_alpha   90.00
_cell.angle_beta   90.00
_cell.angle_gamma   90.00
#
_symmetry.space_group_name_H-M   'P 1'
#
loop_
_entity.id
_entity.type
_entity.pdbx_description
1 polymer ?
#
loop_
_entity_poly.entity_id
_entity_poly.type
_entity_poly.pdbx_seq_one_letter_code
_entity_poly.pdbx_strand_id
1 'polypeptide(L)'
;MILLFLLFLAASWAHPGAPIPPKEVAREFFGRFTKAVNDGNVEEIKKLFAPTFVENAKNTKYFENITQEIGGYTWSIEYAVPGVFEQPNNNTHILNGTVFFRGPHPTYIKKNFDFTLQNIYKNPQMSPLTWQVKSLTMKPYSNQKFFQQSQQEPIIWSLGDWNMSKKAQRSPGNKEKDAGPQVR
;
A
#
# COMPACT_ATOMS: atom_id res chain seq x y z
N MET A 1 8.99 -44.81 23.36
CA MET A 1 7.78 -44.25 22.72
C MET A 1 7.38 -42.86 23.23
N ILE A 2 7.70 -42.47 24.47
CA ILE A 2 7.38 -41.14 25.02
C ILE A 2 8.15 -40.00 24.30
N LEU A 3 9.40 -40.26 23.88
CA LEU A 3 10.25 -39.26 23.22
C LEU A 3 9.71 -38.80 21.84
N LEU A 4 9.08 -39.70 21.08
CA LEU A 4 8.54 -39.40 19.75
C LEU A 4 7.23 -38.58 19.83
N PHE A 5 6.44 -38.78 20.89
CA PHE A 5 5.20 -38.05 21.12
C PHE A 5 5.47 -36.59 21.53
N LEU A 6 6.55 -36.34 22.29
CA LEU A 6 7.00 -34.99 22.64
C LEU A 6 7.54 -34.21 21.43
N LEU A 7 8.18 -34.89 20.46
CA LEU A 7 8.61 -34.29 19.20
C LEU A 7 7.42 -33.87 18.31
N PHE A 8 6.32 -34.63 18.31
CA PHE A 8 5.10 -34.25 17.58
C PHE A 8 4.39 -33.04 18.20
N LEU A 9 4.35 -32.92 19.54
CA LEU A 9 3.80 -31.75 20.24
C LEU A 9 4.66 -30.48 20.05
N ALA A 10 5.98 -30.63 19.86
CA ALA A 10 6.87 -29.52 19.54
C ALA A 10 6.78 -29.08 18.07
N ALA A 11 6.47 -30.00 17.15
CA ALA A 11 6.35 -29.70 15.72
C ALA A 11 5.05 -28.96 15.35
N SER A 12 4.00 -29.04 16.18
CA SER A 12 2.74 -28.30 15.95
C SER A 12 2.81 -26.81 16.33
N TRP A 13 3.94 -26.34 16.88
CA TRP A 13 4.15 -24.93 17.29
C TRP A 13 4.84 -24.05 16.23
N ALA A 14 5.01 -24.52 14.99
CA ALA A 14 5.85 -23.82 14.01
C ALA A 14 5.27 -23.71 12.59
N HIS A 15 3.96 -23.88 12.42
CA HIS A 15 3.30 -23.43 11.19
C HIS A 15 2.67 -22.07 11.46
N PRO A 16 3.21 -20.98 10.90
CA PRO A 16 2.51 -19.72 10.98
C PRO A 16 1.17 -19.92 10.25
N GLY A 17 0.08 -19.57 10.93
CA GLY A 17 -1.27 -19.77 10.43
C GLY A 17 -1.47 -19.12 9.06
N ALA A 18 -2.60 -19.40 8.41
CA ALA A 18 -2.92 -18.80 7.12
C ALA A 18 -2.71 -17.27 7.17
N PRO A 19 -2.09 -16.66 6.14
CA PRO A 19 -1.87 -15.23 6.10
C PRO A 19 -3.18 -14.48 6.33
N ILE A 20 -3.19 -13.56 7.29
CA ILE A 20 -4.34 -12.68 7.50
C ILE A 20 -4.56 -11.90 6.19
N PRO A 21 -5.78 -11.90 5.63
CA PRO A 21 -6.11 -11.15 4.44
C PRO A 21 -5.68 -9.67 4.55
N PRO A 22 -5.07 -9.07 3.51
CA PRO A 22 -4.61 -7.68 3.53
C PRO A 22 -5.66 -6.67 4.01
N LYS A 23 -6.93 -6.83 3.59
CA LYS A 23 -8.03 -5.97 4.04
C LYS A 23 -8.37 -6.14 5.53
N GLU A 24 -8.19 -7.33 6.09
CA GLU A 24 -8.42 -7.58 7.51
C GLU A 24 -7.33 -6.97 8.37
N VAL A 25 -6.07 -7.06 7.96
CA VAL A 25 -4.95 -6.35 8.60
C VAL A 25 -5.20 -4.84 8.63
N ALA A 26 -5.59 -4.26 7.49
CA ALA A 26 -5.94 -2.84 7.42
C ALA A 26 -7.13 -2.51 8.34
N ARG A 27 -8.17 -3.36 8.35
CA ARG A 27 -9.35 -3.16 9.20
C ARG A 27 -8.99 -3.15 10.68
N GLU A 28 -8.21 -4.12 11.14
CA GLU A 28 -7.77 -4.20 12.53
C GLU A 28 -6.90 -2.99 12.92
N PHE A 29 -5.98 -2.59 12.04
CA PHE A 29 -5.16 -1.39 12.21
C PHE A 29 -6.04 -0.13 12.36
N PHE A 30 -6.94 0.14 11.41
CA PHE A 30 -7.77 1.34 11.43
C PHE A 30 -8.81 1.33 12.55
N GLY A 31 -9.24 0.14 13.03
CA GLY A 31 -10.04 0.03 14.24
C GLY A 31 -9.33 0.57 15.47
N ARG A 32 -8.06 0.18 15.68
CA ARG A 32 -7.23 0.70 16.78
C ARG A 32 -6.91 2.19 16.60
N PHE A 33 -6.56 2.59 15.38
CA PHE A 33 -6.25 3.99 15.06
C PHE A 33 -7.44 4.91 15.32
N THR A 34 -8.63 4.60 14.79
CA THR A 34 -9.81 5.44 14.99
C THR A 34 -10.28 5.43 16.44
N LYS A 35 -10.09 4.33 17.18
CA LYS A 35 -10.31 4.32 18.64
C LYS A 35 -9.38 5.33 19.33
N ALA A 36 -8.08 5.28 19.08
CA ALA A 36 -7.12 6.20 19.69
C ALA A 36 -7.39 7.68 19.34
N VAL A 37 -7.77 7.95 18.09
CA VAL A 37 -8.22 9.27 17.62
C VAL A 37 -9.46 9.74 18.38
N ASN A 38 -10.49 8.91 18.49
CA ASN A 38 -11.73 9.28 19.19
C ASN A 38 -11.54 9.45 20.70
N ASP A 39 -10.64 8.68 21.30
CA ASP A 39 -10.24 8.81 22.71
C ASP A 39 -9.34 10.04 22.96
N GLY A 40 -8.90 10.75 21.90
CA GLY A 40 -7.98 11.88 22.00
C GLY A 40 -6.58 11.49 22.51
N ASN A 41 -6.22 10.20 22.45
CA ASN A 41 -5.00 9.68 23.04
C ASN A 41 -3.81 9.82 22.08
N VAL A 42 -3.17 10.99 22.11
CA VAL A 42 -2.04 11.34 21.21
C VAL A 42 -0.86 10.36 21.34
N GLU A 43 -0.60 9.82 22.53
CA GLU A 43 0.50 8.87 22.73
C GLU A 43 0.24 7.55 22.02
N GLU A 44 -0.98 7.00 22.13
CA GLU A 44 -1.38 5.80 21.41
C GLU A 44 -1.41 6.02 19.89
N ILE A 45 -1.85 7.20 19.44
CA ILE A 45 -1.77 7.56 18.03
C ILE A 45 -0.31 7.51 17.56
N LYS A 46 0.64 8.13 18.28
CA LYS A 46 2.06 8.13 17.89
C LYS A 46 2.66 6.73 17.82
N LYS A 47 2.29 5.81 18.73
CA LYS A 47 2.77 4.40 18.71
C LYS A 47 2.37 3.64 17.45
N LEU A 48 1.30 4.05 16.77
CA LEU A 48 0.83 3.46 15.52
C LEU A 48 1.61 3.95 14.29
N PHE A 49 2.52 4.91 14.43
CA PHE A 49 3.34 5.42 13.34
C PHE A 49 4.78 4.92 13.46
N ALA A 50 5.44 4.76 12.32
CA ALA A 50 6.85 4.40 12.28
C ALA A 50 7.69 5.53 12.90
N PRO A 51 8.79 5.22 13.61
CA PRO A 51 9.66 6.25 14.21
C PRO A 51 10.12 7.30 13.19
N THR A 52 10.45 6.88 11.98
CA THR A 52 10.85 7.75 10.86
C THR A 52 9.77 8.76 10.45
N PHE A 53 8.49 8.43 10.66
CA PHE A 53 7.39 9.37 10.44
C PHE A 53 7.27 10.36 11.59
N VAL A 54 7.43 9.90 12.84
CA VAL A 54 7.29 10.70 14.07
C VAL A 54 8.41 11.72 14.21
N GLU A 55 9.65 11.35 13.88
CA GLU A 55 10.84 12.20 14.01
C GLU A 55 10.90 13.33 12.95
N ASN A 56 10.07 13.26 11.91
CA ASN A 56 10.00 14.29 10.90
C ASN A 56 9.24 15.51 11.42
N ALA A 57 9.95 16.63 11.63
CA ALA A 57 9.38 17.88 12.14
C ALA A 57 8.20 18.44 11.31
N LYS A 58 8.09 18.06 10.03
CA LYS A 58 6.93 18.43 9.18
C LYS A 58 5.66 17.69 9.58
N ASN A 59 5.79 16.54 10.23
CA ASN A 59 4.69 15.67 10.63
C ASN A 59 4.24 15.90 12.08
N THR A 60 4.94 16.71 12.89
CA THR A 60 4.56 16.97 14.28
C THR A 60 3.14 17.55 14.39
N LYS A 61 2.79 18.49 13.51
CA LYS A 61 1.45 19.11 13.44
C LYS A 61 0.34 18.12 13.08
N TYR A 62 0.69 17.00 12.44
CA TYR A 62 -0.28 15.98 12.08
C TYR A 62 -0.94 15.39 13.32
N PHE A 63 -0.14 15.04 14.34
CA PHE A 63 -0.64 14.41 15.57
C PHE A 63 -1.49 15.34 16.43
N GLU A 64 -1.24 16.65 16.35
CA GLU A 64 -2.02 17.67 17.05
C GLU A 64 -3.41 17.86 16.41
N ASN A 65 -3.49 17.77 15.08
CA ASN A 65 -4.69 18.09 14.33
C ASN A 65 -5.56 16.86 14.02
N ILE A 66 -4.99 15.65 13.99
CA ILE A 66 -5.70 14.47 13.46
C ILE A 66 -7.00 14.16 14.23
N THR A 67 -7.01 14.36 15.55
CA THR A 67 -8.21 14.22 16.39
C THR A 67 -9.30 15.21 15.99
N GLN A 68 -8.95 16.46 15.69
CA GLN A 68 -9.92 17.45 15.21
C GLN A 68 -10.38 17.17 13.78
N GLU A 69 -9.49 16.59 12.97
CA GLU A 69 -9.74 16.37 11.55
C GLU A 69 -10.67 15.20 11.26
N ILE A 70 -10.54 14.10 12.00
CA ILE A 70 -11.28 12.85 11.74
C ILE A 70 -11.93 12.26 13.01
N GLY A 71 -11.87 12.95 14.14
CA GLY A 71 -12.59 12.54 15.35
C GLY A 71 -14.09 12.43 15.12
N GLY A 72 -14.69 11.32 15.53
CA GLY A 72 -16.10 11.01 15.31
C GLY A 72 -16.44 10.57 13.89
N TYR A 73 -15.46 10.39 13.01
CA TYR A 73 -15.71 9.86 11.65
C TYR A 73 -15.84 8.34 11.69
N THR A 74 -16.72 7.82 10.85
CA THR A 74 -16.76 6.38 10.51
C THR A 74 -15.75 6.10 9.40
N TRP A 75 -15.28 4.86 9.25
CA TRP A 75 -14.26 4.54 8.25
C TRP A 75 -14.52 3.23 7.50
N SER A 76 -13.92 3.11 6.30
CA SER A 76 -13.97 1.91 5.47
C SER A 76 -12.73 1.79 4.59
N ILE A 77 -12.26 0.58 4.32
CA ILE A 77 -11.11 0.31 3.45
C ILE A 77 -11.59 0.03 2.03
N GLU A 78 -11.11 0.81 1.05
CA GLU A 78 -11.42 0.60 -0.36
C GLU A 78 -10.69 -0.63 -0.90
N TYR A 79 -9.36 -0.58 -0.83
CA TYR A 79 -8.45 -1.64 -1.21
C TYR A 79 -7.24 -1.67 -0.26
N ALA A 80 -6.63 -2.84 -0.16
CA ALA A 80 -5.40 -3.07 0.57
C ALA A 80 -4.61 -4.15 -0.18
N VAL A 81 -3.39 -3.82 -0.59
CA VAL A 81 -2.52 -4.64 -1.44
C VAL A 81 -1.20 -4.86 -0.71
N PRO A 82 -0.78 -6.12 -0.53
CA PRO A 82 0.49 -6.42 0.12
C PRO A 82 1.66 -6.13 -0.81
N GLY A 83 2.82 -5.84 -0.23
CA GLY A 83 4.09 -5.73 -0.94
C GLY A 83 5.24 -6.04 0.00
N VAL A 84 6.45 -6.13 -0.57
CA VAL A 84 7.69 -6.32 0.19
C VAL A 84 8.73 -5.35 -0.33
N PHE A 85 9.38 -4.63 0.57
CA PHE A 85 10.58 -3.87 0.26
C PHE A 85 11.78 -4.68 0.74
N GLU A 86 12.52 -5.23 -0.21
CA GLU A 86 13.72 -6.02 0.05
C GLU A 86 14.87 -5.10 0.46
N GLN A 87 15.47 -5.36 1.61
CA GLN A 87 16.70 -4.69 2.04
C GLN A 87 17.75 -5.74 2.39
N PRO A 88 19.04 -5.42 2.28
CA PRO A 88 20.09 -6.29 2.77
C PRO A 88 19.82 -6.63 4.25
N ASN A 89 19.64 -7.93 4.53
CA ASN A 89 19.43 -8.51 5.87
C ASN A 89 18.02 -8.41 6.48
N ASN A 90 17.11 -7.55 5.99
CA ASN A 90 15.74 -7.50 6.49
C ASN A 90 14.72 -7.06 5.45
N ASN A 91 13.71 -7.88 5.20
CA ASN A 91 12.60 -7.51 4.34
C ASN A 91 11.57 -6.72 5.15
N THR A 92 11.20 -5.55 4.65
CA THR A 92 10.08 -4.79 5.22
C THR A 92 8.82 -5.17 4.48
N HIS A 93 7.87 -5.78 5.18
CA HIS A 93 6.55 -6.06 4.62
C HIS A 93 5.73 -4.78 4.62
N ILE A 94 5.06 -4.50 3.51
CA ILE A 94 4.23 -3.31 3.36
C ILE A 94 2.80 -3.67 2.98
N LEU A 95 1.88 -2.80 3.38
CA LEU A 95 0.49 -2.88 3.01
C LEU A 95 0.06 -1.50 2.53
N ASN A 96 -0.20 -1.40 1.23
CA ASN A 96 -0.64 -0.16 0.59
C ASN A 96 -2.15 -0.20 0.40
N GLY A 97 -2.82 0.92 0.60
CA GLY A 97 -4.27 0.96 0.40
C GLY A 97 -4.85 2.35 0.51
N THR A 98 -6.18 2.39 0.45
CA THR A 98 -6.95 3.61 0.65
C THR A 98 -7.98 3.40 1.74
N VAL A 99 -8.03 4.34 2.67
CA VAL A 99 -9.08 4.42 3.70
C VAL A 99 -9.95 5.64 3.44
N PHE A 100 -11.26 5.45 3.54
CA PHE A 100 -12.26 6.52 3.55
C PHE A 100 -12.70 6.77 4.98
N PHE A 101 -12.73 8.04 5.37
CA PHE A 101 -13.38 8.54 6.57
C PHE A 101 -14.63 9.34 6.15
N ARG A 102 -15.77 9.02 6.78
CA ARG A 102 -17.04 9.71 6.57
C ARG A 102 -17.45 10.39 7.87
N GLY A 103 -17.56 11.71 7.80
CA GLY A 103 -17.95 12.55 8.93
C GLY A 103 -19.38 12.26 9.42
N PRO A 104 -19.69 12.63 10.67
CA PRO A 104 -21.01 12.46 11.24
C PRO A 104 -22.07 13.33 10.55
N HIS A 105 -23.34 12.99 10.74
CA HIS A 105 -24.47 13.84 10.36
C HIS A 105 -24.35 15.22 11.05
N PRO A 106 -24.68 16.35 10.39
CA PRO A 106 -25.25 16.46 9.04
C PRO A 106 -24.23 16.68 7.92
N THR A 107 -22.96 16.98 8.25
CA THR A 107 -22.01 17.48 7.25
C THR A 107 -21.51 16.38 6.31
N TYR A 108 -21.42 15.13 6.80
CA TYR A 108 -21.00 13.95 6.03
C TYR A 108 -19.74 14.15 5.18
N ILE A 109 -18.85 15.05 5.61
CA ILE A 109 -17.63 15.37 4.88
C ILE A 109 -16.80 14.10 4.74
N LYS A 110 -16.41 13.79 3.51
CA LYS A 110 -15.57 12.63 3.20
C LYS A 110 -14.12 13.06 3.12
N LYS A 111 -13.25 12.27 3.73
CA LYS A 111 -11.80 12.39 3.60
C LYS A 111 -11.24 11.03 3.20
N ASN A 112 -10.34 11.00 2.25
CA ASN A 112 -9.67 9.80 1.80
C ASN A 112 -8.17 9.93 1.97
N PHE A 113 -7.55 8.86 2.43
CA PHE A 113 -6.11 8.81 2.63
C PHE A 113 -5.55 7.57 1.96
N ASP A 114 -4.53 7.77 1.16
CA ASP A 114 -3.64 6.69 0.78
C ASP A 114 -2.74 6.39 1.97
N PHE A 115 -2.63 5.13 2.33
CA PHE A 115 -1.79 4.67 3.42
C PHE A 115 -0.77 3.65 2.94
N THR A 116 0.39 3.67 3.59
CA THR A 116 1.35 2.57 3.59
C THR A 116 1.59 2.18 5.03
N LEU A 117 1.16 0.97 5.40
CA LEU A 117 1.59 0.34 6.64
C LEU A 117 2.86 -0.46 6.39
N GLN A 118 3.72 -0.53 7.40
CA GLN A 118 4.92 -1.35 7.41
C GLN A 118 4.93 -2.31 8.58
N ASN A 119 5.51 -3.48 8.37
CA ASN A 119 5.87 -4.43 9.42
C ASN A 119 7.34 -4.82 9.23
N ILE A 120 8.16 -4.49 10.24
CA ILE A 120 9.61 -4.73 10.23
C ILE A 120 9.99 -6.16 10.62
N TYR A 121 9.04 -6.95 11.10
CA TYR A 121 9.27 -8.34 11.47
C TYR A 121 9.29 -9.23 10.24
N LYS A 122 10.22 -10.20 10.25
CA LYS A 122 10.40 -11.15 9.14
C LYS A 122 9.12 -11.91 8.78
N ASN A 123 8.28 -12.21 9.77
CA ASN A 123 6.98 -12.83 9.59
C ASN A 123 5.85 -11.98 10.20
N PRO A 124 5.13 -11.19 9.39
CA PRO A 124 4.00 -10.38 9.84
C PRO A 124 2.86 -11.18 10.47
N GLN A 125 2.73 -12.48 10.16
CA GLN A 125 1.67 -13.34 10.71
C GLN A 125 1.90 -13.66 12.19
N MET A 126 3.16 -13.69 12.65
CA MET A 126 3.50 -13.86 14.06
C MET A 126 3.39 -12.54 14.85
N SER A 127 3.26 -11.41 14.17
CA SER A 127 3.15 -10.09 14.79
C SER A 127 2.15 -9.22 14.04
N PRO A 128 0.86 -9.61 14.01
CA PRO A 128 -0.18 -8.90 13.24
C PRO A 128 -0.54 -7.54 13.86
N LEU A 129 -0.15 -7.29 15.12
CA LEU A 129 -0.43 -6.02 15.80
C LEU A 129 0.65 -4.96 15.58
N THR A 130 1.80 -5.31 15.00
CA THR A 130 2.98 -4.44 14.90
C THR A 130 3.05 -3.65 13.59
N TRP A 131 1.96 -3.63 12.83
CA TRP A 131 1.85 -2.76 11.66
C TRP A 131 1.83 -1.29 12.09
N GLN A 132 2.67 -0.49 11.45
CA GLN A 132 2.82 0.94 11.71
C GLN A 132 2.64 1.75 10.43
N VAL A 133 2.12 2.96 10.55
CA VAL A 133 2.03 3.90 9.41
C VAL A 133 3.43 4.36 9.03
N LYS A 134 3.84 4.01 7.82
CA LYS A 134 5.03 4.57 7.17
C LYS A 134 4.71 5.88 6.46
N SER A 135 3.54 5.95 5.82
CA SER A 135 3.03 7.16 5.18
C SER A 135 1.51 7.16 5.17
N LEU A 136 0.94 8.35 5.32
CA LEU A 136 -0.50 8.59 5.25
C LEU A 136 -0.71 9.94 4.57
N THR A 137 -1.27 9.91 3.37
CA THR A 137 -1.37 11.09 2.51
C THR A 137 -2.82 11.33 2.15
N MET A 138 -3.33 12.52 2.48
CA MET A 138 -4.67 12.92 2.09
C MET A 138 -4.73 13.05 0.58
N LYS A 139 -5.66 12.34 -0.06
CA LYS A 139 -5.98 12.56 -1.46
C LYS A 139 -7.00 13.70 -1.53
N PRO A 140 -6.74 14.79 -2.28
CA PRO A 140 -7.82 15.69 -2.63
C PRO A 140 -8.88 14.90 -3.40
N TYR A 141 -10.15 15.19 -3.13
CA TYR A 141 -11.27 14.58 -3.84
C TYR A 141 -11.22 15.05 -5.31
N SER A 142 -10.45 14.34 -6.14
CA SER A 142 -10.46 14.50 -7.57
C SER A 142 -11.73 13.82 -8.08
N ASN A 143 -12.62 14.55 -8.75
CA ASN A 143 -13.76 13.99 -9.49
C ASN A 143 -13.32 13.12 -10.70
N GLN A 144 -12.14 12.49 -10.65
CA GLN A 144 -11.68 11.57 -11.67
C GLN A 144 -12.30 10.21 -11.45
N LYS A 145 -13.23 9.89 -12.35
CA LYS A 145 -13.81 8.58 -12.60
C LYS A 145 -12.71 7.50 -12.61
N PHE A 146 -12.49 6.82 -11.50
CA PHE A 146 -11.78 5.53 -11.49
C PHE A 146 -12.80 4.40 -11.59
N PHE A 147 -13.35 4.27 -12.80
CA PHE A 147 -13.95 3.03 -13.28
C PHE A 147 -13.50 2.88 -14.73
N GLN A 148 -12.26 2.42 -14.92
CA GLN A 148 -11.82 1.65 -16.09
C GLN A 148 -10.35 1.24 -15.93
N GLN A 149 -10.16 0.10 -15.29
CA GLN A 149 -9.24 -0.94 -15.73
C GLN A 149 -9.91 -2.27 -15.32
N SER A 150 -10.86 -2.75 -16.14
CA SER A 150 -10.66 -3.96 -16.98
C SER A 150 -9.97 -5.05 -16.17
N GLN A 151 -10.69 -6.08 -15.70
CA GLN A 151 -10.86 -7.29 -16.51
C GLN A 151 -9.80 -7.40 -17.60
N GLN A 152 -8.54 -7.59 -17.20
CA GLN A 152 -7.60 -8.34 -18.02
C GLN A 152 -7.97 -9.80 -17.82
N GLU A 153 -8.58 -10.39 -18.84
CA GLU A 153 -8.57 -11.83 -19.02
C GLU A 153 -7.12 -12.34 -18.90
N PRO A 154 -6.90 -13.55 -18.35
CA PRO A 154 -5.56 -14.13 -18.31
C PRO A 154 -5.04 -14.27 -19.74
N ILE A 155 -3.87 -13.70 -20.01
CA ILE A 155 -3.10 -13.99 -21.23
C ILE A 155 -2.74 -15.47 -21.18
N ILE A 156 -3.47 -16.29 -21.93
CA ILE A 156 -3.06 -17.64 -22.28
C ILE A 156 -1.92 -17.48 -23.29
N TRP A 157 -0.69 -17.78 -22.87
CA TRP A 157 0.43 -17.94 -23.79
C TRP A 157 0.14 -19.18 -24.65
N SER A 158 -0.38 -18.96 -25.86
CA SER A 158 -0.38 -20.00 -26.89
C SER A 158 1.04 -20.07 -27.48
N LEU A 159 1.61 -21.27 -27.54
CA LEU A 159 2.86 -21.54 -28.26
C LEU A 159 2.62 -21.33 -29.77
N GLY A 160 2.69 -20.08 -30.22
CA GLY A 160 2.50 -19.71 -31.62
C GLY A 160 3.25 -18.46 -32.07
N ASP A 161 3.50 -17.49 -31.17
CA ASP A 161 3.98 -16.16 -31.58
C ASP A 161 5.51 -15.96 -31.49
N TRP A 162 6.28 -17.04 -31.54
CA TRP A 162 7.75 -16.97 -31.54
C TRP A 162 8.34 -16.87 -32.96
N ASN A 163 7.73 -16.06 -33.84
CA ASN A 163 8.33 -15.82 -35.16
C ASN A 163 7.97 -14.52 -35.89
N MET A 164 7.76 -13.41 -35.17
CA MET A 164 7.69 -12.08 -35.80
C MET A 164 8.43 -11.01 -35.00
N SER A 165 9.76 -11.16 -34.86
CA SER A 165 10.65 -10.07 -34.40
C SER A 165 11.94 -9.95 -35.22
N LYS A 166 11.85 -10.23 -36.52
CA LYS A 166 12.93 -9.92 -37.49
C LYS A 166 12.38 -9.32 -38.78
N LYS A 167 11.64 -8.21 -38.69
CA LYS A 167 11.33 -7.37 -39.86
C LYS A 167 10.87 -5.95 -39.50
N ALA A 168 11.59 -5.26 -38.63
CA ALA A 168 11.40 -3.83 -38.43
C ALA A 168 12.72 -3.11 -38.11
N GLN A 169 13.76 -3.39 -38.90
CA GLN A 169 14.89 -2.49 -39.08
C GLN A 169 15.10 -2.31 -40.58
N ARG A 170 14.37 -1.36 -41.17
CA ARG A 170 14.72 -0.75 -42.46
C ARG A 170 14.44 0.76 -42.37
N SER A 171 15.54 1.50 -42.47
CA SER A 171 15.65 2.95 -42.60
C SER A 171 14.96 3.46 -43.89
N PRO A 172 14.37 4.67 -43.89
CA PRO A 172 14.23 5.48 -45.10
C PRO A 172 15.18 6.70 -44.99
N GLY A 173 16.10 7.00 -45.90
CA GLY A 173 15.98 6.94 -47.36
C GLY A 173 15.73 8.35 -47.90
N ASN A 174 16.79 8.96 -48.44
CA ASN A 174 16.89 10.27 -49.10
C ASN A 174 15.64 10.73 -49.87
N LYS A 175 15.34 12.04 -49.78
CA LYS A 175 14.73 12.79 -50.88
C LYS A 175 15.50 14.07 -51.17
N GLU A 176 16.13 14.01 -52.33
CA GLU A 176 16.76 15.03 -53.16
C GLU A 176 15.73 16.09 -53.60
N LYS A 177 16.11 17.38 -53.54
CA LYS A 177 15.58 18.46 -54.39
C LYS A 177 16.67 19.52 -54.64
N ASP A 178 17.09 19.58 -55.90
CA ASP A 178 17.89 20.62 -56.54
C ASP A 178 17.22 22.01 -56.54
N ALA A 179 18.04 23.06 -56.43
CA ALA A 179 18.19 24.18 -57.40
C ALA A 179 18.82 25.42 -56.73
N GLY A 180 19.97 25.89 -57.25
CA GLY A 180 20.75 27.07 -56.79
C GLY A 180 20.16 28.46 -57.16
N PRO A 181 20.94 29.55 -57.37
CA PRO A 181 22.40 29.68 -57.41
C PRO A 181 23.01 30.84 -56.56
N GLN A 182 24.34 30.97 -56.71
CA GLN A 182 25.38 31.80 -56.04
C GLN A 182 25.16 33.32 -55.94
N VAL A 183 25.85 33.96 -54.98
CA VAL A 183 26.69 35.16 -55.20
C VAL A 183 27.93 35.13 -54.27
N ARG A 184 29.05 35.65 -54.81
CA ARG A 184 30.44 35.70 -54.32
C ARG A 184 30.68 36.24 -52.92
#